data_AF-A0A9D1D0X5-F1
#
_entry.id   AF-A0A9D1D0X5-F1
#
_cell.length_a   1.000
_cell.length_b   1.000
_cell.length_c   1.000
_cell.angle_alpha   90.00
_cell.angle_beta   90.00
_cell.angle_gamma   90.00
#
_symmetry.space_group_name_H-M   'P 1'
#
loop_
_entity.id
_entity.type
_entity.pdbx_description
1 polymer ?
#
loop_
_entity_poly.entity_id
_entity_poly.type
_entity_poly.pdbx_seq_one_letter_code
_entity_poly.pdbx_strand_id
1 'polypeptide(L)' 'MSEPITITPQNPNIPEQDAFILELQRLLACYQLASKEDRQIVWAALNKYVPHII' A
#
# COMPACT_ATOMS: atom_id res chain seq x y z
N MET A 1 -9.21 -33.71 -9.99
CA MET A 1 -7.76 -33.60 -10.30
C MET A 1 -7.39 -32.16 -9.98
N SER A 2 -6.65 -31.94 -8.89
CA SER A 2 -6.29 -30.60 -8.42
C SER A 2 -5.00 -30.19 -9.11
N GLU A 3 -5.08 -29.23 -10.03
CA GLU A 3 -3.92 -28.74 -10.75
C GLU A 3 -3.01 -27.96 -9.77
N PRO A 4 -1.69 -28.22 -9.76
CA PRO A 4 -0.77 -27.45 -8.94
C PRO A 4 -0.69 -26.04 -9.52
N ILE A 5 -1.16 -25.06 -8.76
CA ILE A 5 -1.05 -23.64 -9.10
C ILE A 5 0.44 -23.28 -9.06
N THR A 6 1.11 -23.31 -10.20
CA THR A 6 2.44 -22.73 -10.34
C THR A 6 2.28 -21.22 -10.23
N ILE A 7 2.52 -20.70 -9.03
CA ILE A 7 2.65 -19.25 -8.79
C ILE A 7 3.98 -18.83 -9.42
N THR A 8 3.97 -18.61 -10.73
CA THR A 8 5.03 -17.84 -11.39
C THR A 8 5.00 -16.46 -10.75
N PRO A 9 6.11 -15.93 -10.20
CA PRO A 9 6.14 -14.55 -9.75
C PRO A 9 5.93 -13.68 -10.98
N GLN A 10 4.68 -13.26 -11.20
CA GLN A 10 4.37 -12.20 -12.13
C GLN A 10 5.14 -11.01 -11.59
N ASN A 11 6.27 -10.67 -12.21
CA ASN A 11 6.95 -9.41 -11.94
C ASN A 11 5.95 -8.36 -12.40
N PRO A 12 5.13 -7.81 -11.50
CA PRO A 12 4.00 -7.07 -11.96
C PRO A 12 4.64 -5.78 -12.47
N ASN A 13 4.52 -5.53 -13.77
CA ASN A 13 4.88 -4.28 -14.39
C ASN A 13 3.82 -3.28 -13.91
N ILE A 14 3.85 -3.04 -12.60
CA ILE A 14 2.98 -2.13 -11.90
C ILE A 14 3.48 -0.77 -12.38
N PRO A 15 2.71 -0.03 -13.19
CA PRO A 15 3.07 1.34 -13.49
C PRO A 15 3.30 2.04 -12.15
N GLU A 16 4.34 2.87 -12.05
CA GLU A 16 4.76 3.49 -10.78
C GLU A 16 3.60 4.14 -10.02
N GLN A 17 2.59 4.59 -10.76
CA GLN A 17 1.33 5.12 -10.29
C GLN A 17 0.44 4.10 -9.54
N ASP A 18 0.34 2.86 -10.01
CA ASP A 18 -0.36 1.79 -9.28
C ASP A 18 0.42 1.40 -8.02
N ALA A 19 1.76 1.39 -8.06
CA ALA A 19 2.59 1.05 -6.90
C ALA A 19 2.39 2.09 -5.79
N PHE A 20 2.31 3.36 -6.18
CA PHE A 20 1.96 4.47 -5.30
C PHE A 20 0.57 4.30 -4.69
N ILE A 21 -0.45 3.99 -5.50
CA ILE A 21 -1.82 3.79 -5.01
C ILE A 21 -1.89 2.60 -4.04
N LEU A 22 -1.20 1.50 -4.34
CA LEU A 22 -1.14 0.31 -3.48
C LEU A 22 -0.48 0.62 -2.14
N GLU A 23 0.61 1.37 -2.14
CA GLU A 23 1.30 1.80 -0.93
C GLU A 23 0.41 2.75 -0.09
N LEU A 24 -0.28 3.68 -0.74
CA LEU A 24 -1.22 4.61 -0.10
C LEU A 24 -2.39 3.84 0.55
N GLN A 25 -2.98 2.87 -0.16
CA GLN A 25 -4.03 2.01 0.37
C GLN A 25 -3.53 1.20 1.58
N ARG A 26 -2.30 0.70 1.52
CA ARG A 26 -1.69 -0.08 2.61
C ARG A 26 -1.45 0.81 3.84
N LEU A 27 -0.96 2.03 3.65
CA LEU A 27 -0.79 3.03 4.71
C LEU A 27 -2.13 3.42 5.35
N LEU A 28 -3.17 3.63 4.55
CA LEU A 28 -4.53 3.90 5.05
C LEU A 28 -5.09 2.74 5.85
N ALA A 29 -4.92 1.50 5.38
CA ALA A 29 -5.31 0.31 6.13
C ALA A 29 -4.54 0.21 7.47
N CYS A 30 -3.23 0.47 7.45
CA CYS A 30 -2.42 0.55 8.67
C CYS A 30 -2.90 1.67 9.61
N TYR A 31 -3.31 2.83 9.09
CA TYR A 31 -3.85 3.92 9.91
C TYR A 31 -5.15 3.53 10.61
N GLN A 32 -6.03 2.78 9.93
CA GLN A 32 -7.29 2.30 10.50
C GLN A 32 -7.05 1.27 11.62
N LEU A 33 -6.09 0.37 11.44
CA LEU A 33 -5.72 -0.66 12.41
C LEU A 33 -4.83 -0.16 13.54
N ALA A 34 -4.07 0.92 13.31
CA ALA A 34 -3.14 1.48 14.26
C ALA A 34 -3.86 2.06 15.50
N SER A 35 -3.21 1.87 16.65
CA SER A 35 -3.57 2.50 17.92
C SER A 35 -3.45 4.01 17.83
N LYS A 36 -4.11 4.72 18.76
CA LYS A 36 -4.20 6.19 18.74
C LYS A 36 -2.84 6.89 18.72
N GLU A 37 -1.83 6.29 19.34
CA GLU A 37 -0.45 6.79 19.38
C GLU A 37 0.25 6.61 18.02
N ASP A 38 0.18 5.41 17.45
CA ASP A 38 0.77 5.06 16.14
C ASP A 38 0.11 5.79 14.96
N ARG A 39 -1.16 6.18 15.10
CA ARG A 39 -1.87 6.96 14.07
C ARG A 39 -1.13 8.25 13.72
N GLN A 40 -0.51 8.93 14.68
CA GLN A 40 0.24 10.16 14.39
C GLN A 40 1.43 9.90 13.47
N ILE A 41 2.10 8.76 13.63
CA ILE A 41 3.25 8.35 12.82
C ILE A 41 2.79 7.99 11.40
N VAL A 42 1.72 7.20 11.28
CA VAL A 42 1.16 6.82 9.98
C VAL A 42 0.58 8.05 9.26
N TRP A 43 -0.01 8.99 9.99
CA TRP A 43 -0.49 10.27 9.45
C TRP A 43 0.64 11.15 8.91
N ALA A 44 1.78 11.21 9.61
CA ALA A 44 2.96 11.90 9.14
C ALA A 44 3.55 11.26 7.88
N ALA A 45 3.52 9.93 7.79
CA ALA A 45 3.90 9.21 6.57
C ALA A 45 2.94 9.55 5.41
N LEU A 46 1.63 9.46 5.61
CA LEU A 46 0.60 9.80 4.61
C LEU A 46 0.72 11.25 4.10
N ASN A 47 1.06 12.21 4.96
CA ASN A 47 1.24 13.60 4.56
C ASN A 47 2.34 13.80 3.50
N LYS A 48 3.35 12.93 3.44
CA LYS A 48 4.38 12.99 2.40
C LYS A 48 3.83 12.70 1.00
N TYR A 49 2.70 11.99 0.91
CA TYR A 49 2.06 11.62 -0.35
C TYR A 49 1.06 12.67 -0.83
N VAL A 50 0.60 13.58 0.04
CA VAL A 50 -0.30 14.70 -0.31
C VAL A 50 0.19 15.54 -1.51
N PRO A 51 1.46 16.00 -1.57
CA PRO A 51 1.94 16.79 -2.71
C PRO A 51 2.02 15.99 -4.03
N HIS A 52 1.92 14.66 -3.98
CA HIS A 52 1.85 13.81 -5.19
C HIS A 52 0.41 13.57 -5.65
N ILE A 53 -0.58 14.01 -4.89
CA ILE A 53 -2.02 13.82 -5.15
C ILE A 53 -2.71 15.12 -5.60
N ILE A 54 -2.23 16.29 -5.15
CA ILE A 54 -2.81 17.62 -5.44
C ILE A 54 -2.19 18.33 -6.64
#